data_AF-A0A3M1T5L4-F1
#
_entry.id   AF-A0A3M1T5L4-F1
#
_cell.length_a   1.000
_cell.length_b   1.000
_cell.length_c   1.000
_cell.angle_alpha   90.00
_cell.angle_beta   90.00
_cell.angle_gamma   90.00
#
_symmetry.space_group_name_H-M   'P 1'
#
loop_
_entity.id
_entity.type
_entity.pdbx_description
1 polymer ?
#
loop_
_entity_poly.entity_id
_entity_poly.type
_entity_poly.pdbx_seq_one_letter_code
_entity_poly.pdbx_strand_id
1 'polypeptide(L)'
;MSRPDRPTDSARRACAAILCSLLAASAPVWGQDPPPDDADARRQVAETRLYEALRAGAWREAIRAYQALERPSPRHDFLAAQAHYNLGELEQSAALLGDLLERRPAHLAALYALARVRARQLRWEEARTLLRDCARLGQSVLRDLQAGDDRELFAPLLRDSNFLVGILRAGASWGPQASPQARRDPFRPPAEPGPESGQDPPAERTRRDEALAAQVKEVEELLADLRALLGGPDPDLDLLLSKLDALRGALRRLETQDHPDAARAVARLRREAEELDARVNPLRLRLYVADGNLHLRAMARLLVQERYGEVAERWERLEALIEQMRAERSPAFRANAEAFQRRGRKLAERARALLEIEALDLRVSGIVLPPAPAPRRAVINDRIYEEGQDLTDPSQGGPLAGVRVVRIQAGAVVFSRGGLEFVRPLRDPR
;
A
#
# COMPACT_ATOMS: atom_id res chain seq x y z
N MET A 1 -16.13 4.32 103.19
CA MET A 1 -14.78 3.73 103.33
C MET A 1 -14.78 2.51 102.42
N SER A 2 -14.11 2.40 101.28
CA SER A 2 -12.90 3.03 100.74
C SER A 2 -13.03 3.11 99.20
N ARG A 3 -12.39 4.12 98.58
CA ARG A 3 -11.95 4.14 97.16
C ARG A 3 -10.45 3.73 97.13
N PRO A 4 -9.74 3.56 95.98
CA PRO A 4 -10.07 3.65 94.54
C PRO A 4 -9.63 2.36 93.77
N ASP A 5 -9.78 2.14 92.46
CA ASP A 5 -9.07 2.74 91.33
C ASP A 5 -9.74 2.43 89.97
N ARG A 6 -9.67 3.41 89.06
CA ARG A 6 -9.83 3.34 87.60
C ARG A 6 -8.46 2.93 86.98
N PRO A 7 -8.31 2.39 85.74
CA PRO A 7 -8.71 3.12 84.51
C PRO A 7 -9.00 2.32 83.20
N THR A 8 -9.59 3.09 82.25
CA THR A 8 -9.46 3.08 80.77
C THR A 8 -9.86 1.81 79.99
N ASP A 9 -10.93 1.79 79.18
CA ASP A 9 -11.25 2.62 78.01
C ASP A 9 -10.30 2.38 76.83
N SER A 10 -10.68 1.46 75.94
CA SER A 10 -10.53 1.56 74.48
C SER A 10 -11.07 0.26 73.87
N ALA A 11 -12.33 0.26 73.42
CA ALA A 11 -12.68 0.62 72.05
C ALA A 11 -12.52 -0.55 71.06
N ARG A 12 -13.65 -0.89 70.43
CA ARG A 12 -13.79 -1.51 69.11
C ARG A 12 -13.33 -2.97 69.01
N ARG A 13 -14.30 -3.90 69.08
CA ARG A 13 -14.48 -4.97 68.09
C ARG A 13 -15.75 -5.78 68.38
N ALA A 14 -16.48 -6.06 67.30
CA ALA A 14 -17.43 -7.17 67.14
C ALA A 14 -18.87 -7.01 67.68
N CYS A 15 -19.64 -6.14 67.01
CA CYS A 15 -21.06 -6.37 66.69
C CYS A 15 -21.16 -6.22 65.16
N ALA A 16 -21.92 -6.98 64.38
CA ALA A 16 -23.05 -7.82 64.68
C ALA A 16 -23.17 -8.87 63.56
N ALA A 17 -23.49 -10.09 63.96
CA ALA A 17 -24.00 -11.12 63.07
C ALA A 17 -25.47 -11.34 63.43
N ILE A 18 -26.26 -11.61 62.38
CA ILE A 18 -27.53 -12.36 62.37
C ILE A 18 -28.85 -11.54 62.33
N LEU A 19 -29.65 -11.92 61.31
CA LEU A 19 -31.13 -11.89 61.13
C LEU A 19 -31.80 -10.67 60.48
N CYS A 20 -32.14 -10.79 59.18
CA CYS A 20 -33.52 -11.01 58.67
C CYS A 20 -33.74 -10.53 57.22
N SER A 21 -33.70 -11.50 56.31
CA SER A 21 -34.62 -11.77 55.18
C SER A 21 -35.87 -10.88 55.00
N LEU A 22 -36.14 -10.41 53.76
CA LEU A 22 -37.29 -10.81 52.91
C LEU A 22 -37.50 -9.91 51.65
N LEU A 23 -37.86 -10.57 50.53
CA LEU A 23 -38.48 -10.10 49.26
C LEU A 23 -37.54 -9.45 48.21
N ALA A 24 -37.00 -10.17 47.22
CA ALA A 24 -37.62 -10.74 45.99
C ALA A 24 -37.85 -9.73 44.86
N ALA A 25 -37.06 -9.81 43.77
CA ALA A 25 -37.53 -9.95 42.38
C ALA A 25 -36.39 -9.92 41.35
N SER A 26 -36.33 -10.97 40.53
CA SER A 26 -35.87 -11.05 39.13
C SER A 26 -34.46 -10.56 38.75
N ALA A 27 -33.54 -11.52 38.57
CA ALA A 27 -32.57 -11.50 37.49
C ALA A 27 -32.48 -12.91 36.88
N PRO A 28 -32.46 -13.06 35.55
CA PRO A 28 -32.51 -14.36 34.90
C PRO A 28 -31.17 -15.09 35.10
N VAL A 29 -31.23 -16.34 35.57
CA VAL A 29 -30.11 -17.27 35.59
C VAL A 29 -29.78 -17.62 34.14
N TRP A 30 -28.85 -16.87 33.55
CA TRP A 30 -28.22 -17.21 32.27
C TRP A 30 -27.06 -18.17 32.56
N GLY A 31 -27.15 -19.38 31.99
CA GLY A 31 -25.99 -20.22 31.70
C GLY A 31 -25.34 -20.90 32.90
N GLN A 32 -26.05 -21.83 33.57
CA GLN A 32 -25.34 -23.01 34.06
C GLN A 32 -25.37 -24.02 32.91
N ASP A 33 -24.24 -24.17 32.24
CA ASP A 33 -24.00 -25.31 31.36
C ASP A 33 -24.37 -26.59 32.14
N PRO A 34 -25.01 -27.58 31.49
CA PRO A 34 -25.23 -28.88 32.13
C PRO A 34 -23.88 -29.39 32.67
N PRO A 35 -23.85 -30.12 33.81
CA PRO A 35 -22.62 -30.70 34.31
C PRO A 35 -21.96 -31.48 33.17
N PRO A 36 -20.66 -31.26 32.89
CA PRO A 36 -19.99 -31.89 31.77
C PRO A 36 -20.20 -33.39 31.86
N ASP A 37 -20.68 -33.97 30.76
CA ASP A 37 -20.83 -35.41 30.63
C ASP A 37 -19.48 -36.05 31.01
N ASP A 38 -19.48 -37.19 31.70
CA ASP A 38 -18.26 -37.82 32.22
C ASP A 38 -17.19 -38.02 31.12
N ALA A 39 -17.63 -38.13 29.86
CA ALA A 39 -16.79 -38.20 28.67
C ALA A 39 -16.02 -36.90 28.37
N ASP A 40 -16.66 -35.73 28.50
CA ASP A 40 -16.03 -34.43 28.24
C ASP A 40 -14.98 -34.10 29.32
N ALA A 41 -15.27 -34.43 30.57
CA ALA A 41 -14.31 -34.30 31.67
C ALA A 41 -13.08 -35.21 31.45
N ARG A 42 -13.30 -36.49 31.08
CA ARG A 42 -12.21 -37.42 30.75
C ARG A 42 -11.37 -36.93 29.57
N ARG A 43 -12.02 -36.37 28.55
CA ARG A 43 -11.36 -35.77 27.39
C ARG A 43 -10.49 -34.58 27.78
N GLN A 44 -11.01 -33.63 28.56
CA GLN A 44 -10.24 -32.47 29.00
C GLN A 44 -9.02 -32.89 29.85
N VAL A 45 -9.16 -33.89 30.70
CA VAL A 45 -8.04 -34.45 31.48
C VAL A 45 -7.00 -35.10 30.56
N ALA A 46 -7.42 -35.86 29.55
CA ALA A 46 -6.52 -36.47 28.58
C ALA A 46 -5.80 -35.42 27.70
N GLU A 47 -6.49 -34.38 27.25
CA GLU A 47 -5.91 -33.26 26.51
C GLU A 47 -4.89 -32.50 27.38
N THR A 48 -5.23 -32.20 28.63
CA THR A 48 -4.33 -31.51 29.57
C THR A 48 -3.07 -32.34 29.81
N ARG A 49 -3.21 -33.63 30.08
CA ARG A 49 -2.09 -34.57 30.26
C ARG A 49 -1.22 -34.68 29.02
N LEU A 50 -1.82 -34.67 27.82
CA LEU A 50 -1.08 -34.67 26.56
C LEU A 50 -0.16 -33.44 26.46
N TYR A 51 -0.69 -32.23 26.72
CA TYR A 51 0.11 -31.01 26.65
C TYR A 51 1.18 -30.93 27.74
N GLU A 52 0.87 -31.34 28.97
CA GLU A 52 1.82 -31.38 30.07
C GLU A 52 2.97 -32.36 29.79
N ALA A 53 2.65 -33.57 29.32
CA ALA A 53 3.65 -34.57 28.98
C ALA A 53 4.56 -34.12 27.83
N LEU A 54 4.01 -33.45 26.80
CA LEU A 54 4.81 -32.88 25.70
C LEU A 54 5.74 -31.77 26.19
N ARG A 55 5.25 -30.90 27.08
CA ARG A 55 6.06 -29.81 27.67
C ARG A 55 7.18 -30.35 28.56
N ALA A 56 6.94 -31.45 29.26
CA ALA A 56 7.91 -32.13 30.10
C ALA A 56 8.88 -33.04 29.31
N GLY A 57 8.66 -33.25 27.99
CA GLY A 57 9.43 -34.20 27.19
C GLY A 57 9.14 -35.67 27.50
N ALA A 58 8.04 -35.96 28.21
CA ALA A 58 7.60 -37.31 28.57
C ALA A 58 6.84 -37.96 27.39
N TRP A 59 7.54 -38.25 26.29
CA TRP A 59 6.93 -38.66 25.01
C TRP A 59 6.04 -39.91 25.09
N ARG A 60 6.40 -40.90 25.93
CA ARG A 60 5.58 -42.11 26.14
C ARG A 60 4.27 -41.83 26.89
N GLU A 61 4.26 -40.83 27.75
CA GLU A 61 3.05 -40.41 28.46
C GLU A 61 2.15 -39.59 27.56
N ALA A 62 2.74 -38.75 26.69
CA ALA A 62 2.02 -38.04 25.64
C ALA A 62 1.27 -39.01 24.71
N ILE A 63 1.91 -40.10 24.25
CA ILE A 63 1.24 -41.11 23.41
C ILE A 63 0.11 -41.81 24.16
N ARG A 64 0.31 -42.18 25.42
CA ARG A 64 -0.75 -42.80 26.25
C ARG A 64 -1.93 -41.86 26.46
N ALA A 65 -1.67 -40.58 26.70
CA ALA A 65 -2.71 -39.56 26.82
C ALA A 65 -3.46 -39.34 25.50
N TYR A 66 -2.75 -39.37 24.37
CA TYR A 66 -3.36 -39.29 23.03
C TYR A 66 -4.27 -40.50 22.73
N GLN A 67 -3.83 -41.73 23.04
CA GLN A 67 -4.64 -42.94 22.84
C GLN A 67 -5.91 -42.96 23.70
N ALA A 68 -5.92 -42.22 24.82
CA ALA A 68 -7.10 -42.05 25.66
C ALA A 68 -8.11 -41.03 25.11
N LEU A 69 -7.80 -40.32 24.02
CA LEU A 69 -8.73 -39.40 23.36
C LEU A 69 -9.68 -40.16 22.44
N GLU A 70 -10.98 -40.10 22.74
CA GLU A 70 -12.01 -40.76 21.92
C GLU A 70 -12.19 -40.11 20.53
N ARG A 71 -11.91 -38.81 20.42
CA ARG A 71 -12.02 -38.03 19.18
C ARG A 71 -10.83 -37.07 19.06
N PRO A 72 -9.67 -37.56 18.60
CA PRO A 72 -8.50 -36.71 18.46
C PRO A 72 -8.71 -35.66 17.36
N SER A 73 -8.18 -34.46 17.58
CA SER A 73 -8.22 -33.37 16.62
C SER A 73 -6.98 -33.44 15.71
N PRO A 74 -6.98 -32.79 14.54
CA PRO A 74 -5.80 -32.70 13.68
C PRO A 74 -4.54 -32.17 14.40
N ARG A 75 -4.73 -31.32 15.42
CA ARG A 75 -3.64 -30.84 16.28
C ARG A 75 -3.11 -31.94 17.19
N HIS A 76 -3.99 -32.77 17.76
CA HIS A 76 -3.60 -33.91 18.59
C HIS A 76 -2.83 -34.94 17.77
N ASP A 77 -3.28 -35.24 16.55
CA ASP A 77 -2.61 -36.18 15.63
C ASP A 77 -1.19 -35.71 15.30
N PHE A 78 -1.02 -34.41 15.02
CA PHE A 78 0.29 -33.82 14.77
C PHE A 78 1.23 -33.90 15.99
N LEU A 79 0.72 -33.61 17.19
CA LEU A 79 1.51 -33.67 18.42
C LEU A 79 1.89 -35.11 18.80
N ALA A 80 0.99 -36.06 18.62
CA ALA A 80 1.27 -37.47 18.80
C ALA A 80 2.34 -37.96 17.81
N ALA A 81 2.26 -37.54 16.55
CA ALA A 81 3.27 -37.85 15.56
C ALA A 81 4.66 -37.29 15.91
N GLN A 82 4.74 -36.10 16.53
CA GLN A 82 5.99 -35.57 17.06
C GLN A 82 6.54 -36.40 18.23
N ALA A 83 5.67 -36.86 19.14
CA ALA A 83 6.06 -37.74 20.23
C ALA A 83 6.65 -39.07 19.71
N HIS A 84 6.00 -39.70 18.73
CA HIS A 84 6.52 -40.89 18.05
C HIS A 84 7.87 -40.63 17.36
N TYR A 85 8.02 -39.49 16.68
CA TYR A 85 9.30 -39.10 16.05
C TYR A 85 10.45 -38.98 17.06
N ASN A 86 10.19 -38.36 18.22
CA ASN A 86 11.19 -38.20 19.28
C ASN A 86 11.56 -39.51 19.97
N LEU A 87 10.66 -40.50 19.98
CA LEU A 87 10.95 -41.85 20.45
C LEU A 87 11.66 -42.74 19.41
N GLY A 88 11.82 -42.28 18.18
CA GLY A 88 12.37 -43.07 17.07
C GLY A 88 11.37 -44.02 16.42
N GLU A 89 10.08 -43.92 16.77
CA GLU A 89 8.98 -44.70 16.20
C GLU A 89 8.54 -44.07 14.86
N LEU A 90 9.43 -44.14 13.86
CA LEU A 90 9.30 -43.40 12.61
C LEU A 90 8.11 -43.85 11.75
N GLU A 91 7.76 -45.13 11.75
CA GLU A 91 6.62 -45.64 10.96
C GLU A 91 5.28 -45.17 11.53
N GLN A 92 5.13 -45.18 12.85
CA GLN A 92 3.94 -44.67 13.53
C GLN A 92 3.79 -43.16 13.33
N SER A 93 4.90 -42.41 13.41
CA SER A 93 4.92 -40.98 13.09
C SER A 93 4.53 -40.71 11.64
N ALA A 94 5.07 -41.49 10.69
CA ALA A 94 4.75 -41.35 9.26
C ALA A 94 3.27 -41.64 8.97
N ALA A 95 2.70 -42.70 9.58
CA ALA A 95 1.30 -43.06 9.40
C ALA A 95 0.36 -41.93 9.89
N LEU A 96 0.56 -41.43 11.11
CA LEU A 96 -0.26 -40.35 11.67
C LEU A 96 -0.17 -39.06 10.84
N LEU A 97 1.03 -38.72 10.34
CA LEU A 97 1.21 -37.55 9.47
C LEU A 97 0.60 -37.76 8.09
N GLY A 98 0.66 -38.98 7.55
CA GLY A 98 -0.02 -39.37 6.31
C GLY A 98 -1.53 -39.19 6.42
N ASP A 99 -2.15 -39.81 7.42
CA ASP A 99 -3.60 -39.72 7.69
C ASP A 99 -4.05 -38.26 7.93
N LEU A 100 -3.20 -37.46 8.56
CA LEU A 100 -3.43 -36.03 8.76
C LEU A 100 -3.39 -35.26 7.42
N LEU A 101 -2.43 -35.56 6.54
CA LEU A 101 -2.30 -34.91 5.24
C LEU A 101 -3.36 -35.36 4.23
N GLU A 102 -3.86 -36.58 4.31
CA GLU A 102 -5.02 -37.03 3.54
C GLU A 102 -6.26 -36.19 3.87
N ARG A 103 -6.48 -35.90 5.16
CA ARG A 103 -7.58 -35.02 5.61
C ARG A 103 -7.31 -33.54 5.36
N ARG A 104 -6.04 -33.11 5.40
CA ARG A 104 -5.61 -31.71 5.28
C ARG A 104 -4.31 -31.58 4.45
N PRO A 105 -4.40 -31.62 3.11
CA PRO A 105 -3.22 -31.68 2.24
C PRO A 105 -2.35 -30.42 2.29
N ALA A 106 -2.91 -29.27 2.70
CA ALA A 106 -2.18 -28.00 2.81
C ALA A 106 -1.58 -27.74 4.21
N HIS A 107 -1.52 -28.74 5.10
CA HIS A 107 -1.00 -28.55 6.46
C HIS A 107 0.54 -28.47 6.50
N LEU A 108 1.08 -27.26 6.34
CA LEU A 108 2.52 -26.97 6.24
C LEU A 108 3.40 -27.68 7.28
N ALA A 109 3.05 -27.59 8.57
CA ALA A 109 3.86 -28.20 9.63
C ALA A 109 3.90 -29.73 9.55
N ALA A 110 2.84 -30.36 9.00
CA ALA A 110 2.75 -31.81 8.87
C ALA A 110 3.53 -32.29 7.64
N LEU A 111 3.49 -31.56 6.53
CA LEU A 111 4.33 -31.81 5.36
C LEU A 111 5.82 -31.77 5.72
N TYR A 112 6.24 -30.73 6.45
CA TYR A 112 7.63 -30.59 6.86
C TYR A 112 8.03 -31.68 7.88
N ALA A 113 7.18 -31.97 8.87
CA ALA A 113 7.45 -33.05 9.82
C ALA A 113 7.55 -34.43 9.12
N LEU A 114 6.69 -34.71 8.14
CA LEU A 114 6.76 -35.97 7.38
C LEU A 114 8.04 -36.03 6.54
N ALA A 115 8.48 -34.91 5.96
CA ALA A 115 9.77 -34.85 5.26
C ALA A 115 10.94 -35.20 6.20
N ARG A 116 10.93 -34.74 7.46
CA ARG A 116 11.94 -35.11 8.47
C ARG A 116 11.90 -36.59 8.81
N VAL A 117 10.72 -37.17 8.94
CA VAL A 117 10.53 -38.61 9.17
C VAL A 117 11.12 -39.40 8.00
N ARG A 118 10.77 -39.03 6.75
CA ARG A 118 11.28 -39.70 5.53
C ARG A 118 12.78 -39.56 5.37
N ALA A 119 13.36 -38.41 5.72
CA ALA A 119 14.81 -38.22 5.73
C ALA A 119 15.51 -39.13 6.75
N ARG A 120 14.97 -39.28 7.97
CA ARG A 120 15.50 -40.24 8.96
C ARG A 120 15.38 -41.70 8.51
N GLN A 121 14.35 -42.02 7.72
CA GLN A 121 14.19 -43.33 7.09
C GLN A 121 15.05 -43.52 5.83
N LEU A 122 15.90 -42.54 5.47
CA LEU A 122 16.72 -42.53 4.24
C LEU A 122 15.89 -42.57 2.94
N ARG A 123 14.61 -42.18 2.98
CA ARG A 123 13.71 -42.08 1.83
C ARG A 123 13.78 -40.69 1.21
N TRP A 124 14.90 -40.39 0.59
CA TRP A 124 15.26 -39.04 0.14
C TRP A 124 14.36 -38.45 -0.95
N GLU A 125 13.85 -39.27 -1.88
CA GLU A 125 12.96 -38.81 -2.96
C GLU A 125 11.58 -38.38 -2.44
N GLU A 126 11.05 -39.10 -1.46
CA GLU A 126 9.79 -38.74 -0.79
C GLU A 126 9.97 -37.44 0.01
N ALA A 127 11.04 -37.34 0.79
CA ALA A 127 11.38 -36.13 1.53
C ALA A 127 11.54 -34.92 0.60
N ARG A 128 12.24 -35.10 -0.54
CA ARG A 128 12.40 -34.07 -1.58
C ARG A 128 11.06 -33.57 -2.10
N THR A 129 10.12 -34.48 -2.37
CA THR A 129 8.80 -34.13 -2.92
C THR A 129 8.00 -33.32 -1.90
N LEU A 130 7.96 -33.79 -0.65
CA LEU A 130 7.26 -33.09 0.45
C LEU A 130 7.83 -31.69 0.72
N LEU A 131 9.15 -31.52 0.66
CA LEU A 131 9.80 -30.22 0.80
C LEU A 131 9.50 -29.29 -0.37
N ARG A 132 9.36 -29.80 -1.60
CA ARG A 132 8.89 -29.00 -2.74
C ARG A 132 7.45 -28.55 -2.55
N ASP A 133 6.59 -29.40 -2.01
CA ASP A 133 5.21 -29.02 -1.73
C ASP A 133 5.10 -28.00 -0.59
N CYS A 134 5.97 -28.08 0.43
CA CYS A 134 6.11 -27.02 1.44
C CYS A 134 6.49 -25.68 0.80
N ALA A 135 7.48 -25.68 -0.10
CA ALA A 135 7.92 -24.48 -0.81
C ALA A 135 6.82 -23.91 -1.72
N ARG A 136 6.06 -24.79 -2.40
CA ARG A 136 4.87 -24.42 -3.16
C ARG A 136 3.76 -23.83 -2.31
N LEU A 137 3.72 -24.09 -1.02
CA LEU A 137 2.74 -23.53 -0.08
C LEU A 137 3.25 -22.26 0.63
N GLY A 138 4.39 -21.72 0.21
CA GLY A 138 4.95 -20.46 0.71
C GLY A 138 5.93 -20.61 1.90
N GLN A 139 6.28 -21.83 2.31
CA GLN A 139 7.27 -22.05 3.38
C GLN A 139 8.69 -21.76 2.89
N SER A 140 9.53 -21.12 3.72
CA SER A 140 10.94 -20.85 3.42
C SER A 140 11.83 -22.07 3.71
N VAL A 141 11.64 -23.13 2.92
CA VAL A 141 12.26 -24.44 3.14
C VAL A 141 13.78 -24.37 3.24
N LEU A 142 14.46 -23.63 2.37
CA LEU A 142 15.93 -23.55 2.43
C LEU A 142 16.45 -22.94 3.73
N ARG A 143 15.71 -22.00 4.32
CA ARG A 143 16.08 -21.40 5.60
C ARG A 143 15.89 -22.39 6.73
N ASP A 144 14.75 -23.09 6.75
CA ASP A 144 14.42 -24.07 7.78
C ASP A 144 15.42 -25.23 7.77
N LEU A 145 15.83 -25.69 6.58
CA LEU A 145 16.87 -26.71 6.42
C LEU A 145 18.27 -26.24 6.82
N GLN A 146 18.54 -24.93 6.78
CA GLN A 146 19.83 -24.36 7.18
C GLN A 146 19.90 -24.04 8.68
N ALA A 147 18.77 -24.05 9.39
CA ALA A 147 18.66 -23.73 10.80
C ALA A 147 18.69 -24.99 11.69
N GLY A 148 19.48 -24.95 12.76
CA GLY A 148 19.47 -25.95 13.84
C GLY A 148 19.85 -27.37 13.40
N ASP A 149 19.25 -28.35 14.10
CA ASP A 149 19.56 -29.79 13.98
C ASP A 149 19.13 -30.41 12.64
N ASP A 150 18.28 -29.73 11.86
CA ASP A 150 17.79 -30.22 10.58
C ASP A 150 18.85 -30.13 9.46
N ARG A 151 19.87 -29.28 9.64
CA ARG A 151 20.97 -29.14 8.66
C ARG A 151 21.75 -30.43 8.45
N GLU A 152 22.01 -31.15 9.53
CA GLU A 152 22.71 -32.44 9.46
C GLU A 152 21.82 -33.50 8.83
N LEU A 153 20.53 -33.54 9.21
CA LEU A 153 19.55 -34.48 8.69
C LEU A 153 19.36 -34.36 7.18
N PHE A 154 19.36 -33.14 6.64
CA PHE A 154 19.14 -32.87 5.21
C PHE A 154 20.41 -32.52 4.43
N ALA A 155 21.60 -32.73 5.01
CA ALA A 155 22.88 -32.45 4.35
C ALA A 155 23.02 -33.05 2.93
N PRO A 156 22.53 -34.28 2.64
CA PRO A 156 22.56 -34.83 1.28
C PRO A 156 21.75 -34.01 0.28
N LEU A 157 20.56 -33.54 0.67
CA LEU A 157 19.70 -32.72 -0.20
C LEU A 157 20.27 -31.30 -0.38
N LEU A 158 20.86 -30.73 0.67
CA LEU A 158 21.47 -29.39 0.60
C LEU A 158 22.70 -29.34 -0.34
N ARG A 159 23.34 -30.48 -0.63
CA ARG A 159 24.43 -30.57 -1.61
C ARG A 159 23.94 -30.80 -3.05
N ASP A 160 22.67 -31.15 -3.23
CA ASP A 160 22.08 -31.41 -4.54
C ASP A 160 21.58 -30.11 -5.18
N SER A 161 22.31 -29.63 -6.18
CA SER A 161 21.97 -28.42 -6.95
C SER A 161 20.58 -28.51 -7.60
N ASN A 162 20.14 -29.68 -8.05
CA ASN A 162 18.82 -29.85 -8.67
C ASN A 162 17.69 -29.74 -7.64
N PHE A 163 17.95 -30.18 -6.40
CA PHE A 163 17.03 -29.96 -5.29
C PHE A 163 16.89 -28.47 -4.98
N LEU A 164 18.01 -27.76 -4.79
CA LEU A 164 18.02 -26.33 -4.46
C LEU A 164 17.28 -25.50 -5.52
N VAL A 165 17.59 -25.71 -6.80
CA VAL A 165 16.90 -25.04 -7.92
C VAL A 165 15.41 -25.41 -7.96
N GLY A 166 15.08 -26.67 -7.67
CA GLY A 166 13.69 -27.14 -7.60
C GLY A 166 12.87 -26.44 -6.51
N ILE A 167 13.45 -26.26 -5.32
CA ILE A 167 12.82 -25.55 -4.20
C ILE A 167 12.64 -24.06 -4.52
N LEU A 168 13.65 -23.40 -5.09
CA LEU A 168 13.56 -22.00 -5.50
C LEU A 168 12.47 -21.77 -6.55
N ARG A 169 12.38 -22.66 -7.55
CA ARG A 169 11.32 -22.61 -8.57
C ARG A 169 9.93 -22.87 -7.97
N ALA A 170 9.82 -23.83 -7.06
CA ALA A 170 8.59 -24.12 -6.34
C ALA A 170 8.10 -22.91 -5.52
N GLY A 171 9.01 -22.25 -4.78
CA GLY A 171 8.68 -21.03 -4.03
C GLY A 171 8.35 -19.82 -4.93
N ALA A 172 8.97 -19.72 -6.10
CA ALA A 172 8.70 -18.65 -7.06
C ALA A 172 7.32 -18.76 -7.74
N SER A 173 6.76 -19.97 -7.81
CA SER A 173 5.43 -20.21 -8.40
C SER A 173 4.27 -19.71 -7.53
N TRP A 174 4.54 -19.31 -6.28
CA TRP A 174 3.62 -18.54 -5.44
C TRP A 174 3.55 -17.09 -5.98
N GLY A 175 2.64 -16.89 -6.93
CA GLY A 175 2.54 -15.70 -7.78
C GLY A 175 2.24 -14.36 -7.08
N PRO A 176 2.11 -13.28 -7.88
CA PRO A 176 2.12 -11.86 -7.46
C PRO A 176 0.92 -11.37 -6.62
N GLN A 177 0.09 -12.28 -6.09
CA GLN A 177 -1.04 -11.95 -5.22
C GLN A 177 -0.74 -12.10 -3.72
N ALA A 178 0.41 -12.66 -3.33
CA ALA A 178 0.86 -12.61 -1.94
C ALA A 178 1.49 -11.24 -1.64
N SER A 179 0.95 -10.56 -0.63
CA SER A 179 1.38 -9.22 -0.19
C SER A 179 2.91 -9.09 -0.12
N PRO A 180 3.49 -7.94 -0.53
CA PRO A 180 4.95 -7.72 -0.56
C PRO A 180 5.67 -7.99 0.79
N GLN A 181 4.94 -7.99 1.91
CA GLN A 181 5.46 -8.31 3.24
C GLN A 181 5.83 -9.80 3.42
N ALA A 182 5.34 -10.71 2.58
CA ALA A 182 5.71 -12.13 2.61
C ALA A 182 6.96 -12.44 1.76
N ARG A 183 7.45 -11.49 0.95
CA ARG A 183 8.71 -11.62 0.21
C ARG A 183 9.86 -11.12 1.08
N ARG A 184 10.36 -11.96 1.98
CA ARG A 184 11.65 -11.72 2.65
C ARG A 184 12.77 -12.04 1.66
N ASP A 185 13.65 -11.05 1.48
CA ASP A 185 14.83 -11.13 0.62
C ASP A 185 15.76 -12.28 1.07
N PRO A 186 16.01 -13.29 0.23
CA PRO A 186 16.85 -14.45 0.56
C PRO A 186 18.35 -14.12 0.66
N PHE A 187 18.77 -12.92 0.25
CA PHE A 187 20.15 -12.45 0.38
C PHE A 187 20.37 -11.49 1.55
N ARG A 188 19.32 -11.19 2.32
CA ARG A 188 19.49 -10.42 3.55
C ARG A 188 20.05 -11.35 4.63
N PRO A 189 21.27 -11.11 5.15
CA PRO A 189 21.81 -11.91 6.24
C PRO A 189 20.84 -11.86 7.42
N PRO A 190 20.73 -12.94 8.21
CA PRO A 190 19.95 -12.89 9.45
C PRO A 190 20.47 -11.71 10.27
N ALA A 191 19.56 -10.90 10.82
CA ALA A 191 19.94 -10.00 11.90
C ALA A 191 20.72 -10.86 12.90
N GLU A 192 21.97 -10.47 13.19
CA GLU A 192 22.76 -11.13 14.21
C GLU A 192 21.87 -11.31 15.45
N PRO A 193 21.96 -12.44 16.17
CA PRO A 193 21.37 -12.50 17.50
C PRO A 193 22.09 -11.42 18.30
N GLY A 194 21.50 -10.23 18.33
CA GLY A 194 21.84 -9.22 19.30
C GLY A 194 21.81 -9.89 20.67
N PRO A 195 22.67 -9.45 21.60
CA PRO A 195 22.73 -10.02 22.93
C PRO A 195 21.30 -10.20 23.43
N GLU A 196 21.02 -11.41 23.95
CA GLU A 196 19.75 -11.77 24.57
C GLU A 196 19.14 -10.53 25.15
N SER A 197 17.92 -10.19 24.69
CA SER A 197 17.18 -9.03 25.15
C SER A 197 17.22 -9.01 26.66
N GLY A 198 18.21 -8.26 27.18
CA GLY A 198 18.27 -7.86 28.56
C GLY A 198 16.88 -7.34 28.82
N GLN A 199 16.21 -7.91 29.82
CA GLN A 199 14.90 -7.45 30.19
C GLN A 199 15.04 -5.95 30.42
N ASP A 200 14.57 -5.13 29.47
CA ASP A 200 14.51 -3.69 29.67
C ASP A 200 13.89 -3.51 31.06
N PRO A 201 14.52 -2.73 31.96
CA PRO A 201 14.00 -2.55 33.31
C PRO A 201 12.52 -2.14 33.21
N PRO A 202 11.64 -2.59 34.12
CA PRO A 202 10.19 -2.44 33.99
C PRO A 202 9.75 -1.01 33.61
N ALA A 203 10.46 0.01 34.11
CA ALA A 203 10.23 1.42 33.83
C ALA A 203 10.45 1.83 32.35
N GLU A 204 11.39 1.21 31.63
CA GLU A 204 11.63 1.49 30.21
C GLU A 204 10.60 0.80 29.30
N ARG A 205 10.10 -0.38 29.71
CA ARG A 205 8.97 -1.04 29.03
C ARG A 205 7.69 -0.21 29.14
N THR A 206 7.35 0.25 30.34
CA THR A 206 6.16 1.09 30.55
C THR A 206 6.22 2.39 29.74
N ARG A 207 7.37 3.06 29.67
CA ARG A 207 7.54 4.28 28.86
C ARG A 207 7.40 4.01 27.35
N ARG A 208 7.91 2.88 26.86
CA ARG A 208 7.75 2.49 25.44
C ARG A 208 6.30 2.13 25.12
N ASP A 209 5.62 1.43 26.01
CA ASP A 209 4.20 1.06 25.86
C ASP A 209 3.29 2.30 25.89
N GLU A 210 3.55 3.25 26.78
CA GLU A 210 2.85 4.54 26.84
C GLU A 210 3.07 5.38 25.58
N ALA A 211 4.30 5.43 25.06
CA ALA A 211 4.61 6.13 23.82
C ALA A 211 3.94 5.49 22.60
N LEU A 212 3.90 4.15 22.54
CA LEU A 212 3.19 3.42 21.50
C LEU A 212 1.68 3.67 21.58
N ALA A 213 1.09 3.62 22.77
CA ALA A 213 -0.33 3.88 22.99
C ALA A 213 -0.71 5.31 22.57
N ALA A 214 0.13 6.30 22.87
CA ALA A 214 -0.08 7.68 22.45
C ALA A 214 -0.07 7.84 20.92
N GLN A 215 0.85 7.15 20.22
CA GLN A 215 0.92 7.19 18.76
C GLN A 215 -0.24 6.46 18.09
N VAL A 216 -0.66 5.31 18.63
CA VAL A 216 -1.87 4.62 18.16
C VAL A 216 -3.09 5.53 18.30
N LYS A 217 -3.21 6.21 19.44
CA LYS A 217 -4.28 7.16 19.69
C LYS A 217 -4.26 8.34 18.70
N GLU A 218 -3.09 8.90 18.40
CA GLU A 218 -2.93 9.96 17.39
C GLU A 218 -3.46 9.49 16.01
N VAL A 219 -3.14 8.26 15.60
CA VAL A 219 -3.63 7.69 14.33
C VAL A 219 -5.15 7.50 14.36
N GLU A 220 -5.70 7.01 15.47
CA GLU A 220 -7.15 6.82 15.63
C GLU A 220 -7.93 8.14 15.62
N GLU A 221 -7.41 9.19 16.25
CA GLU A 221 -7.97 10.54 16.21
C GLU A 221 -7.95 11.11 14.78
N LEU A 222 -6.85 10.93 14.04
CA LEU A 222 -6.77 11.33 12.63
C LEU A 222 -7.79 10.57 11.74
N LEU A 223 -7.98 9.27 11.98
CA LEU A 223 -8.99 8.47 11.27
C LEU A 223 -10.41 8.95 11.59
N ALA A 224 -10.70 9.29 12.85
CA ALA A 224 -11.99 9.81 13.27
C ALA A 224 -12.29 11.17 12.62
N ASP A 225 -11.32 12.09 12.63
CA ASP A 225 -11.43 13.39 11.98
C ASP A 225 -11.68 13.27 10.47
N LEU A 226 -10.96 12.38 9.79
CA LEU A 226 -11.14 12.13 8.36
C LEU A 226 -12.54 11.57 8.05
N ARG A 227 -13.06 10.68 8.89
CA ARG A 227 -14.43 10.16 8.75
C ARG A 227 -15.47 11.25 8.95
N ALA A 228 -15.28 12.12 9.94
CA ALA A 228 -16.17 13.24 10.21
C ALA A 228 -16.20 14.22 9.03
N LEU A 229 -15.02 14.57 8.48
CA LEU A 229 -14.92 15.44 7.30
C LEU A 229 -15.62 14.82 6.08
N LEU A 230 -15.38 13.53 5.81
CA LEU A 230 -16.03 12.80 4.71
C LEU A 230 -17.54 12.64 4.88
N GLY A 231 -18.05 12.71 6.10
CA GLY A 231 -19.48 12.63 6.41
C GLY A 231 -20.22 13.96 6.29
N GLY A 232 -19.50 15.08 6.15
CA GLY A 232 -20.08 16.40 5.98
C GLY A 232 -20.71 16.61 4.59
N PRO A 233 -21.65 17.57 4.45
CA PRO A 233 -22.31 17.88 3.18
C PRO A 233 -21.32 18.46 2.13
N ASP A 234 -20.32 19.21 2.59
CA ASP A 234 -19.24 19.76 1.79
C ASP A 234 -17.90 19.51 2.51
N PRO A 235 -17.23 18.38 2.23
CA PRO A 235 -15.93 18.09 2.83
C PRO A 235 -14.91 19.15 2.40
N ASP A 236 -14.32 19.85 3.37
CA ASP A 236 -13.16 20.71 3.14
C ASP A 236 -12.00 19.83 2.65
N LEU A 237 -11.74 19.89 1.34
CA LEU A 237 -10.82 18.97 0.69
C LEU A 237 -9.36 19.26 1.04
N ASP A 238 -9.00 20.54 1.21
CA ASP A 238 -7.63 20.92 1.57
C ASP A 238 -7.30 20.39 2.97
N LEU A 239 -8.23 20.57 3.92
CA LEU A 239 -8.10 20.02 5.25
C LEU A 239 -8.07 18.48 5.23
N LEU A 240 -8.90 17.85 4.40
CA LEU A 240 -8.96 16.41 4.26
C LEU A 240 -7.66 15.83 3.69
N LEU A 241 -7.06 16.47 2.68
CA LEU A 241 -5.78 16.08 2.11
C LEU A 241 -4.65 16.25 3.12
N SER A 242 -4.62 17.39 3.83
CA SER A 242 -3.63 17.64 4.88
C SER A 242 -3.70 16.60 5.99
N LYS A 243 -4.89 16.22 6.44
CA LYS A 243 -5.07 15.18 7.47
C LYS A 243 -4.71 13.79 6.98
N LEU A 244 -4.93 13.48 5.70
CA LEU A 244 -4.53 12.21 5.11
C LEU A 244 -3.00 12.09 5.04
N ASP A 245 -2.29 13.16 4.71
CA ASP A 245 -0.82 13.16 4.72
C ASP A 245 -0.27 13.08 6.15
N ALA A 246 -0.91 13.74 7.12
CA ALA A 246 -0.59 13.56 8.53
C ALA A 246 -0.79 12.10 8.99
N LEU A 247 -1.89 11.46 8.58
CA LEU A 247 -2.18 10.05 8.85
C LEU A 247 -1.10 9.13 8.27
N ARG A 248 -0.70 9.35 7.01
CA ARG A 248 0.39 8.59 6.37
C ARG A 248 1.71 8.78 7.11
N GLY A 249 2.02 10.00 7.56
CA GLY A 249 3.20 10.29 8.37
C GLY A 249 3.19 9.60 9.72
N ALA A 250 2.04 9.60 10.41
CA ALA A 250 1.85 8.91 11.68
C ALA A 250 1.99 7.38 11.54
N LEU A 251 1.36 6.79 10.50
CA LEU A 251 1.49 5.35 10.22
C LEU A 251 2.93 4.93 9.91
N ARG A 252 3.69 5.73 9.14
CA ARG A 252 5.11 5.44 8.89
C ARG A 252 5.94 5.46 10.17
N ARG A 253 5.70 6.43 11.07
CA ARG A 253 6.37 6.49 12.38
C ARG A 253 6.07 5.23 13.21
N LEU A 254 4.82 4.78 13.20
CA LEU A 254 4.37 3.56 13.88
C LEU A 254 5.01 2.29 13.28
N GLU A 255 5.12 2.21 11.95
CA GLU A 255 5.75 1.09 11.23
C GLU A 255 7.25 0.94 11.49
N THR A 256 7.93 2.02 11.90
CA THR A 256 9.37 2.00 12.14
C THR A 256 9.73 1.37 13.49
N GLN A 257 8.74 1.04 14.33
CA GLN A 257 8.94 0.44 15.65
C GLN A 257 8.84 -1.09 15.58
N ASP A 258 9.92 -1.78 15.96
CA ASP A 258 9.95 -3.24 16.09
C ASP A 258 9.22 -3.69 17.37
N HIS A 259 7.90 -3.54 17.42
CA HIS A 259 7.06 -4.00 18.53
C HIS A 259 5.97 -4.97 18.04
N PRO A 260 5.84 -6.18 18.63
CA PRO A 260 4.90 -7.21 18.15
C PRO A 260 3.43 -6.80 18.27
N ASP A 261 3.06 -6.08 19.34
CA ASP A 261 1.69 -5.56 19.49
C ASP A 261 1.42 -4.36 18.58
N ALA A 262 2.46 -3.60 18.22
CA ALA A 262 2.34 -2.53 17.24
C ALA A 262 2.03 -3.12 15.86
N ALA A 263 2.62 -4.26 15.48
CA ALA A 263 2.39 -4.87 14.18
C ALA A 263 0.90 -5.20 13.91
N ARG A 264 0.17 -5.67 14.94
CA ARG A 264 -1.28 -5.93 14.82
C ARG A 264 -2.10 -4.65 14.71
N ALA A 265 -1.80 -3.66 15.54
CA ALA A 265 -2.46 -2.36 15.52
C ALA A 265 -2.20 -1.63 14.19
N VAL A 266 -0.95 -1.58 13.74
CA VAL A 266 -0.53 -1.04 12.43
C VAL A 266 -1.30 -1.71 11.30
N ALA A 267 -1.40 -3.04 11.27
CA ALA A 267 -2.10 -3.75 10.20
C ALA A 267 -3.58 -3.39 10.14
N ARG A 268 -4.26 -3.23 11.29
CA ARG A 268 -5.66 -2.77 11.37
C ARG A 268 -5.78 -1.35 10.85
N LEU A 269 -5.02 -0.42 11.42
CA LEU A 269 -5.08 1.02 11.10
C LEU A 269 -4.72 1.28 9.63
N ARG A 270 -3.81 0.48 9.06
CA ARG A 270 -3.44 0.55 7.65
C ARG A 270 -4.59 0.16 6.73
N ARG A 271 -5.34 -0.90 7.04
CA ARG A 271 -6.53 -1.26 6.26
C ARG A 271 -7.57 -0.15 6.28
N GLU A 272 -7.83 0.43 7.44
CA GLU A 272 -8.76 1.55 7.57
C GLU A 272 -8.29 2.79 6.81
N ALA A 273 -6.98 3.09 6.85
CA ALA A 273 -6.39 4.18 6.08
C ALA A 273 -6.47 3.93 4.56
N GLU A 274 -6.27 2.69 4.10
CA GLU A 274 -6.41 2.30 2.69
C GLU A 274 -7.87 2.43 2.20
N GLU A 275 -8.85 2.05 3.04
CA GLU A 275 -10.28 2.26 2.74
C GLU A 275 -10.65 3.74 2.62
N LEU A 276 -10.13 4.58 3.53
CA LEU A 276 -10.32 6.03 3.46
C LEU A 276 -9.64 6.62 2.22
N ASP A 277 -8.41 6.23 1.92
CA ASP A 277 -7.68 6.66 0.73
C ASP A 277 -8.46 6.31 -0.55
N ALA A 278 -9.05 5.12 -0.62
CA ALA A 278 -9.92 4.70 -1.71
C ALA A 278 -11.18 5.59 -1.87
N ARG A 279 -11.72 6.13 -0.79
CA ARG A 279 -12.86 7.07 -0.82
C ARG A 279 -12.44 8.50 -1.17
N VAL A 280 -11.25 8.92 -0.75
CA VAL A 280 -10.71 10.26 -0.98
C VAL A 280 -10.20 10.41 -2.42
N ASN A 281 -9.59 9.36 -2.99
CA ASN A 281 -8.99 9.40 -4.33
C ASN A 281 -9.94 9.89 -5.44
N PRO A 282 -11.21 9.45 -5.52
CA PRO A 282 -12.17 9.98 -6.49
C PRO A 282 -12.47 11.47 -6.29
N LEU A 283 -12.53 11.96 -5.04
CA LEU A 283 -12.78 13.38 -4.75
C LEU A 283 -11.59 14.23 -5.18
N ARG A 284 -10.38 13.79 -4.84
CA ARG A 284 -9.13 14.42 -5.28
C ARG A 284 -9.03 14.48 -6.80
N LEU A 285 -9.37 13.39 -7.49
CA LEU A 285 -9.39 13.37 -8.95
C LEU A 285 -10.38 14.40 -9.51
N ARG A 286 -11.57 14.54 -8.92
CA ARG A 286 -12.55 15.55 -9.34
C ARG A 286 -12.01 16.97 -9.21
N LEU A 287 -11.27 17.29 -8.14
CA LEU A 287 -10.62 18.58 -8.00
C LEU A 287 -9.58 18.83 -9.09
N TYR A 288 -8.62 17.90 -9.25
CA TYR A 288 -7.60 18.04 -10.29
C TYR A 288 -8.22 18.23 -11.68
N VAL A 289 -9.31 17.52 -11.96
CA VAL A 289 -10.05 17.69 -13.22
C VAL A 289 -10.72 19.06 -13.31
N ALA A 290 -11.32 19.56 -12.23
CA ALA A 290 -11.92 20.89 -12.19
C ALA A 290 -10.86 21.99 -12.41
N ASP A 291 -9.74 21.92 -11.70
CA ASP A 291 -8.64 22.87 -11.79
C ASP A 291 -7.98 22.84 -13.17
N GLY A 292 -7.69 21.65 -13.69
CA GLY A 292 -7.14 21.48 -15.04
C GLY A 292 -8.06 22.10 -16.10
N ASN A 293 -9.38 21.91 -15.97
CA ASN A 293 -10.36 22.53 -16.87
C ASN A 293 -10.44 24.05 -16.69
N LEU A 294 -10.30 24.57 -15.46
CA LEU A 294 -10.24 26.01 -15.19
C LEU A 294 -9.06 26.65 -15.92
N HIS A 295 -7.87 26.06 -15.81
CA HIS A 295 -6.66 26.52 -16.51
C HIS A 295 -6.84 26.49 -18.03
N LEU A 296 -7.34 25.40 -18.60
CA LEU A 296 -7.59 25.31 -20.04
C LEU A 296 -8.59 26.38 -20.54
N ARG A 297 -9.67 26.62 -19.80
CA ARG A 297 -10.65 27.66 -20.13
C ARG A 297 -10.03 29.06 -20.05
N ALA A 298 -9.20 29.32 -19.04
CA ALA A 298 -8.48 30.58 -18.90
C ALA A 298 -7.52 30.81 -20.08
N MET A 299 -6.73 29.80 -20.46
CA MET A 299 -5.85 29.85 -21.63
C MET A 299 -6.63 30.14 -22.91
N ALA A 300 -7.75 29.45 -23.14
CA ALA A 300 -8.59 29.68 -24.30
C ALA A 300 -9.18 31.11 -24.35
N ARG A 301 -9.59 31.67 -23.20
CA ARG A 301 -10.06 33.06 -23.10
C ARG A 301 -8.95 34.06 -23.38
N LEU A 302 -7.76 33.87 -22.81
CA LEU A 302 -6.60 34.74 -23.03
C LEU A 302 -6.15 34.74 -24.50
N LEU A 303 -6.23 33.59 -25.18
CA LEU A 303 -5.99 33.48 -26.62
C LEU A 303 -6.95 34.33 -27.45
N VAL A 304 -8.25 34.35 -27.09
CA VAL A 304 -9.25 35.19 -27.77
C VAL A 304 -9.03 36.68 -27.50
N GLN A 305 -8.49 37.02 -26.34
CA GLN A 305 -8.16 38.39 -25.92
C GLN A 305 -6.79 38.86 -26.43
N GLU A 306 -6.09 38.07 -27.25
CA GLU A 306 -4.75 38.35 -27.76
C GLU A 306 -3.69 38.56 -26.66
N ARG A 307 -3.94 38.06 -25.43
CA ARG A 307 -3.02 38.16 -24.29
C ARG A 307 -2.08 36.94 -24.24
N TYR A 308 -1.25 36.77 -25.26
CA TYR A 308 -0.48 35.54 -25.47
C TYR A 308 0.57 35.26 -24.38
N GLY A 309 1.21 36.29 -23.82
CA GLY A 309 2.18 36.11 -22.73
C GLY A 309 1.58 35.44 -21.49
N GLU A 310 0.36 35.82 -21.12
CA GLU A 310 -0.34 35.23 -19.96
C GLU A 310 -0.81 33.80 -20.21
N VAL A 311 -0.92 33.38 -21.48
CA VAL A 311 -1.18 31.97 -21.80
C VAL A 311 0.00 31.10 -21.36
N ALA A 312 1.24 31.60 -21.48
CA ALA A 312 2.43 30.88 -21.03
C ALA A 312 2.43 30.70 -19.50
N GLU A 313 2.13 31.74 -18.73
CA GLU A 313 2.01 31.63 -17.27
C GLU A 313 0.92 30.63 -16.85
N ARG A 314 -0.21 30.61 -17.56
CA ARG A 314 -1.30 29.65 -17.30
C ARG A 314 -0.91 28.23 -17.68
N TRP A 315 -0.10 28.07 -18.72
CA TRP A 315 0.46 26.78 -19.13
C TRP A 315 1.40 26.22 -18.06
N GLU A 316 2.31 27.03 -17.51
CA GLU A 316 3.23 26.59 -16.44
C GLU A 316 2.47 26.09 -15.20
N ARG A 317 1.40 26.80 -14.80
CA ARG A 317 0.54 26.35 -13.69
C ARG A 317 -0.17 25.03 -13.99
N LEU A 318 -0.60 24.84 -15.24
CA LEU A 318 -1.21 23.58 -15.67
C LEU A 318 -0.17 22.44 -15.72
N GLU A 319 1.07 22.71 -16.12
CA GLU A 319 2.16 21.73 -16.08
C GLU A 319 2.47 21.28 -14.64
N ALA A 320 2.53 22.21 -13.70
CA ALA A 320 2.69 21.88 -12.29
C ALA A 320 1.57 20.95 -11.79
N LEU A 321 0.32 21.20 -12.18
CA LEU A 321 -0.82 20.34 -11.87
C LEU A 321 -0.69 18.95 -12.52
N ILE A 322 -0.26 18.89 -13.79
CA ILE A 322 -0.03 17.64 -14.53
C ILE A 322 1.02 16.78 -13.83
N GLU A 323 2.11 17.38 -13.35
CA GLU A 323 3.16 16.65 -12.63
C GLU A 323 2.66 16.12 -11.28
N GLN A 324 1.87 16.91 -10.54
CA GLN A 324 1.20 16.42 -9.33
C GLN A 324 0.29 15.21 -9.63
N MET A 325 -0.51 15.27 -10.70
CA MET A 325 -1.36 14.15 -11.11
C MET A 325 -0.55 12.91 -11.55
N ARG A 326 0.64 13.08 -12.13
CA ARG A 326 1.52 11.97 -12.55
C ARG A 326 2.18 11.26 -11.40
N ALA A 327 2.49 11.99 -10.33
CA ALA A 327 3.05 11.43 -9.10
C ALA A 327 2.06 10.48 -8.40
N GLU A 328 0.76 10.62 -8.64
CA GLU A 328 -0.26 9.74 -8.10
C GLU A 328 -0.21 8.33 -8.73
N ARG A 329 -0.47 7.32 -7.89
CA ARG A 329 -0.37 5.90 -8.30
C ARG A 329 -1.51 5.44 -9.21
N SER A 330 -2.65 6.12 -9.17
CA SER A 330 -3.85 5.69 -9.86
C SER A 330 -3.77 5.96 -11.37
N PRO A 331 -4.11 4.98 -12.23
CA PRO A 331 -4.05 5.14 -13.69
C PRO A 331 -5.03 6.21 -14.20
N ALA A 332 -6.13 6.45 -13.46
CA ALA A 332 -7.09 7.49 -13.81
C ALA A 332 -6.48 8.90 -13.76
N PHE A 333 -5.57 9.17 -12.82
CA PHE A 333 -4.89 10.46 -12.73
C PHE A 333 -3.95 10.65 -13.92
N ARG A 334 -3.17 9.62 -14.26
CA ARG A 334 -2.25 9.66 -15.41
C ARG A 334 -2.98 9.89 -16.73
N ALA A 335 -4.08 9.17 -16.97
CA ALA A 335 -4.88 9.34 -18.18
C ALA A 335 -5.44 10.78 -18.31
N ASN A 336 -5.91 11.37 -17.21
CA ASN A 336 -6.36 12.76 -17.21
C ASN A 336 -5.21 13.76 -17.39
N ALA A 337 -4.06 13.52 -16.74
CA ALA A 337 -2.86 14.34 -16.86
C ALA A 337 -2.38 14.40 -18.33
N GLU A 338 -2.35 13.27 -19.03
CA GLU A 338 -2.03 13.22 -20.46
C GLU A 338 -3.06 13.97 -21.32
N ALA A 339 -4.35 13.83 -21.00
CA ALA A 339 -5.41 14.55 -21.70
C ALA A 339 -5.30 16.07 -21.50
N PHE A 340 -4.91 16.53 -20.30
CA PHE A 340 -4.61 17.94 -20.03
C PHE A 340 -3.35 18.40 -20.76
N GLN A 341 -2.28 17.61 -20.75
CA GLN A 341 -1.04 17.93 -21.44
C GLN A 341 -1.28 18.13 -22.94
N ARG A 342 -1.97 17.20 -23.61
CA ARG A 342 -2.27 17.31 -25.05
C ARG A 342 -3.07 18.58 -25.38
N ARG A 343 -4.11 18.86 -24.59
CA ARG A 343 -4.99 20.02 -24.81
C ARG A 343 -4.28 21.34 -24.52
N GLY A 344 -3.60 21.44 -23.39
CA GLY A 344 -2.90 22.67 -23.00
C GLY A 344 -1.69 22.95 -23.87
N ARG A 345 -0.93 21.92 -24.28
CA ARG A 345 0.20 22.07 -25.21
C ARG A 345 -0.25 22.66 -26.55
N LYS A 346 -1.38 22.18 -27.11
CA LYS A 346 -1.96 22.75 -28.33
C LYS A 346 -2.30 24.24 -28.19
N LEU A 347 -2.82 24.66 -27.03
CA LEU A 347 -3.14 26.06 -26.75
C LEU A 347 -1.86 26.90 -26.56
N ALA A 348 -0.87 26.38 -25.84
CA ALA A 348 0.41 27.04 -25.60
C ALA A 348 1.22 27.20 -26.90
N GLU A 349 1.31 26.16 -27.73
CA GLU A 349 1.96 26.20 -29.04
C GLU A 349 1.27 27.21 -29.97
N ARG A 350 -0.06 27.24 -29.96
CA ARG A 350 -0.82 28.25 -30.72
C ARG A 350 -0.55 29.67 -30.22
N ALA A 351 -0.53 29.89 -28.90
CA ALA A 351 -0.22 31.20 -28.33
C ALA A 351 1.19 31.65 -28.68
N ARG A 352 2.18 30.75 -28.59
CA ARG A 352 3.56 31.01 -28.98
C ARG A 352 3.67 31.39 -30.46
N ALA A 353 3.02 30.65 -31.35
CA ALA A 353 3.02 30.97 -32.78
C ALA A 353 2.38 32.34 -33.05
N LEU A 354 1.29 32.70 -32.36
CA LEU A 354 0.65 34.00 -32.49
C LEU A 354 1.52 35.14 -31.94
N LEU A 355 2.19 34.93 -30.81
CA LEU A 355 3.17 35.87 -30.25
C LEU A 355 4.34 36.10 -31.20
N GLU A 356 4.85 35.02 -31.80
CA GLU A 356 5.90 35.10 -32.82
C GLU A 356 5.44 35.82 -34.09
N ILE A 357 4.16 35.70 -34.48
CA ILE A 357 3.54 36.44 -35.60
C ILE A 357 3.39 37.93 -35.25
N GLU A 358 2.96 38.24 -34.03
CA GLU A 358 2.81 39.61 -33.54
C GLU A 358 4.16 40.35 -33.51
N ALA A 359 5.23 39.66 -33.13
CA ALA A 359 6.59 40.19 -33.13
C ALA A 359 7.14 40.48 -34.55
N LEU A 360 6.51 39.98 -35.62
CA LEU A 360 6.92 40.30 -36.98
C LEU A 360 6.48 41.72 -37.35
N ASP A 361 7.44 42.63 -37.52
CA ASP A 361 7.21 43.98 -38.07
C ASP A 361 6.97 43.93 -39.58
N LEU A 362 5.82 43.37 -39.99
CA LEU A 362 5.39 43.32 -41.38
C LEU A 362 4.52 44.54 -41.69
N ARG A 363 5.06 45.45 -42.49
CA ARG A 363 4.38 46.67 -42.93
C ARG A 363 4.01 46.54 -44.39
N VAL A 364 2.71 46.48 -44.66
CA VAL A 364 2.17 46.54 -46.03
C VAL A 364 2.00 48.01 -46.42
N SER A 365 2.82 48.49 -47.34
CA SER A 365 2.82 49.88 -47.82
C SER A 365 2.10 50.08 -49.15
N GLY A 366 1.90 49.00 -49.92
CA GLY A 366 1.20 49.08 -51.20
C GLY A 366 0.59 47.75 -51.63
N ILE A 367 -0.53 47.79 -52.34
CA ILE A 367 -1.19 46.62 -52.91
C ILE A 367 -1.56 46.93 -54.37
N VAL A 368 -1.19 46.04 -55.29
CA VAL A 368 -1.49 46.14 -56.72
C VAL A 368 -2.37 44.95 -57.11
N LEU A 369 -3.61 45.26 -57.53
CA LEU A 369 -4.61 44.28 -57.96
C LEU A 369 -4.87 44.45 -59.47
N PRO A 370 -4.04 43.86 -60.35
CA PRO A 370 -4.31 43.90 -61.77
C PRO A 370 -5.49 42.99 -62.13
N PRO A 371 -6.18 43.24 -63.26
CA PRO A 371 -7.16 42.29 -63.80
C PRO A 371 -6.48 40.96 -64.14
N ALA A 372 -7.19 39.84 -63.93
CA ALA A 372 -6.70 38.51 -64.28
C ALA A 372 -6.31 38.45 -65.78
N PRO A 373 -5.20 37.77 -66.15
CA PRO A 373 -4.45 36.76 -65.39
C PRO A 373 -3.18 37.29 -64.68
N ALA A 374 -2.94 38.59 -64.64
CA ALA A 374 -1.71 39.13 -64.07
C ALA A 374 -1.59 38.84 -62.55
N PRO A 375 -0.38 38.56 -62.03
CA PRO A 375 -0.18 38.22 -60.62
C PRO A 375 -0.45 39.43 -59.73
N ARG A 376 -1.12 39.20 -58.60
CA ARG A 376 -1.32 40.21 -57.57
C ARG A 376 -0.01 40.43 -56.83
N ARG A 377 0.27 41.69 -56.49
CA ARG A 377 1.53 42.11 -55.87
C ARG A 377 1.28 43.00 -54.67
N ALA A 378 2.14 42.89 -53.66
CA ALA A 378 2.12 43.76 -52.49
C ALA A 378 3.54 44.25 -52.17
N VAL A 379 3.64 45.48 -51.69
CA VAL A 379 4.88 46.05 -51.14
C VAL A 379 4.86 45.83 -49.64
N ILE A 380 5.81 45.04 -49.15
CA ILE A 380 5.94 44.63 -47.76
C ILE A 380 7.36 44.93 -47.32
N ASN A 381 7.53 45.78 -46.30
CA ASN A 381 8.85 46.24 -45.82
C ASN A 381 9.76 46.68 -46.99
N ASP A 382 9.23 47.53 -47.86
CA ASP A 382 9.90 48.12 -49.03
C ASP A 382 10.33 47.14 -50.13
N ARG A 383 9.83 45.90 -50.11
CA ARG A 383 10.06 44.89 -51.15
C ARG A 383 8.75 44.39 -51.76
N ILE A 384 8.79 44.01 -53.03
CA ILE A 384 7.62 43.53 -53.78
C ILE A 384 7.53 42.01 -53.66
N TYR A 385 6.35 41.52 -53.25
CA TYR A 385 6.05 40.09 -53.15
C TYR A 385 4.80 39.73 -53.95
N GLU A 386 4.80 38.51 -54.49
CA GLU A 386 3.66 37.87 -55.17
C GLU A 386 3.01 36.80 -54.28
N GLU A 387 1.77 36.43 -54.59
CA GLU A 387 1.09 35.30 -53.93
C GLU A 387 1.93 34.01 -54.08
N GLY A 388 2.14 33.30 -52.98
CA GLY A 388 2.94 32.08 -52.91
C GLY A 388 4.41 32.29 -52.55
N GLN A 389 4.92 33.53 -52.53
CA GLN A 389 6.33 33.81 -52.21
C GLN A 389 6.62 33.83 -50.70
N ASP A 390 7.81 33.34 -50.34
CA ASP A 390 8.32 33.41 -48.98
C ASP A 390 8.90 34.79 -48.69
N LEU A 391 8.61 35.34 -47.51
CA LEU A 391 9.10 36.67 -47.12
C LEU A 391 10.60 36.65 -46.88
N THR A 392 11.23 37.82 -47.00
CA THR A 392 12.66 38.00 -46.68
C THR A 392 12.77 38.89 -45.45
N ASP A 393 13.61 38.50 -44.50
CA ASP A 393 13.93 39.33 -43.34
C ASP A 393 14.67 40.59 -43.81
N PRO A 394 14.15 41.81 -43.54
CA PRO A 394 14.80 43.04 -43.94
C PRO A 394 16.16 43.25 -43.24
N SER A 395 16.36 42.69 -42.05
CA SER A 395 17.59 42.87 -41.25
C SER A 395 18.71 41.93 -41.69
N GLN A 396 18.36 40.68 -42.01
CA GLN A 396 19.33 39.62 -42.34
C GLN A 396 19.47 39.38 -43.85
N GLY A 397 18.53 39.86 -44.66
CA GLY A 397 18.52 39.63 -46.11
C GLY A 397 18.21 38.20 -46.55
N GLY A 398 18.07 37.25 -45.60
CA GLY A 398 17.67 35.86 -45.84
C GLY A 398 16.16 35.65 -45.73
N PRO A 399 15.63 34.49 -46.17
CA PRO A 399 14.20 34.17 -46.05
C PRO A 399 13.73 34.17 -44.59
N LEU A 400 12.61 34.83 -44.32
CA LEU A 400 11.96 34.86 -43.02
C LEU A 400 11.34 33.48 -42.76
N ALA A 401 11.90 32.75 -41.80
CA ALA A 401 11.62 31.33 -41.62
C ALA A 401 10.11 31.03 -41.49
N GLY A 402 9.58 30.30 -42.48
CA GLY A 402 8.23 29.76 -42.48
C GLY A 402 7.12 30.78 -42.67
N VAL A 403 7.40 32.00 -43.15
CA VAL A 403 6.36 33.01 -43.44
C VAL A 403 6.19 33.19 -44.95
N ARG A 404 4.95 33.01 -45.43
CA ARG A 404 4.59 33.08 -46.85
C ARG A 404 3.41 34.00 -47.10
N VAL A 405 3.39 34.68 -48.24
CA VAL A 405 2.23 35.42 -48.74
C VAL A 405 1.23 34.42 -49.33
N VAL A 406 0.05 34.27 -48.73
CA VAL A 406 -0.98 33.33 -49.22
C VAL A 406 -1.90 34.00 -50.21
N ARG A 407 -2.40 35.19 -49.86
CA ARG A 407 -3.40 35.90 -50.65
C ARG A 407 -3.25 37.40 -50.51
N ILE A 408 -3.36 38.11 -51.61
CA ILE A 408 -3.35 39.56 -51.69
C ILE A 408 -4.76 40.01 -52.10
N GLN A 409 -5.40 40.83 -51.27
CA GLN A 409 -6.78 41.28 -51.47
C GLN A 409 -6.89 42.80 -51.26
N ALA A 410 -8.02 43.38 -51.63
CA ALA A 410 -8.23 44.82 -51.47
C ALA A 410 -8.09 45.22 -50.00
N GLY A 411 -7.12 46.09 -49.71
CA GLY A 411 -6.88 46.66 -48.38
C GLY A 411 -6.14 45.77 -47.39
N ALA A 412 -5.76 44.53 -47.74
CA ALA A 412 -5.01 43.66 -46.83
C ALA A 412 -4.23 42.54 -47.53
N VAL A 413 -3.19 42.04 -46.85
CA VAL A 413 -2.43 40.85 -47.27
C VAL A 413 -2.60 39.75 -46.23
N VAL A 414 -2.91 38.54 -46.69
CA VAL A 414 -3.00 37.32 -45.87
C VAL A 414 -1.68 36.58 -45.94
N PHE A 415 -1.10 36.35 -44.78
CA PHE A 415 0.14 35.62 -44.57
C PHE A 415 -0.17 34.26 -43.96
N SER A 416 0.71 33.28 -44.15
CA SER A 416 0.71 32.03 -43.40
C SER A 416 2.06 31.80 -42.74
N ARG A 417 2.02 31.37 -41.47
CA ARG A 417 3.18 30.88 -40.74
C ARG A 417 2.83 29.60 -40.01
N GLY A 418 3.53 28.50 -40.32
CA GLY A 418 3.29 27.20 -39.68
C GLY A 418 1.84 26.70 -39.81
N GLY A 419 1.15 27.06 -40.90
CA GLY A 419 -0.25 26.71 -41.14
C GLY A 419 -1.28 27.61 -40.46
N LEU A 420 -0.85 28.65 -39.73
CA LEU A 420 -1.74 29.70 -39.21
C LEU A 420 -1.77 30.87 -40.18
N GLU A 421 -2.97 31.21 -40.65
CA GLU A 421 -3.20 32.40 -41.47
C GLU A 421 -3.44 33.63 -40.61
N PHE A 422 -2.82 34.76 -40.98
CA PHE A 422 -3.02 36.05 -40.32
C PHE A 422 -3.03 37.18 -41.35
N VAL A 423 -3.73 38.27 -41.02
CA VAL A 423 -3.98 39.37 -41.96
C VAL A 423 -3.22 40.62 -41.49
N ARG A 424 -2.54 41.30 -42.40
CA ARG A 424 -2.06 42.68 -42.17
C ARG A 424 -2.80 43.64 -43.10
N PRO A 425 -3.48 44.67 -42.56
CA PRO A 425 -4.11 45.68 -43.39
C PRO A 425 -3.05 46.54 -44.09
N LEU A 426 -3.44 47.12 -45.23
CA LEU A 426 -2.67 48.18 -45.89
C LEU A 426 -2.55 49.35 -44.92
N ARG A 427 -1.32 49.78 -44.63
CA ARG A 427 -1.09 50.93 -43.76
C ARG A 427 -1.44 52.20 -44.52
N ASP A 428 -2.27 53.03 -43.91
CA ASP A 428 -2.63 54.34 -44.46
C ASP A 428 -1.34 55.19 -44.60
N PRO A 429 -1.02 55.71 -45.79
CA PRO A 429 0.14 56.57 -45.99
C PRO A 429 -0.14 57.94 -45.34
N ARG A 430 0.08 58.03 -44.04
CA ARG A 430 0.12 59.30 -43.31
C ARG A 430 1.51 59.92 -43.36
#